data_AF-A0A2Y8ZNR8-F1
#
_entry.id   AF-A0A2Y8ZNR8-F1
#
_cell.length_a   1.000
_cell.length_b   1.000
_cell.length_c   1.000
_cell.angle_alpha   90.00
_cell.angle_beta   90.00
_cell.angle_gamma   90.00
#
_symmetry.space_group_name_H-M   'P 1'
#
loop_
_entity.id
_entity.type
_entity.pdbx_description
1 polymer ?
#
loop_
_entity_poly.entity_id
_entity_poly.type
_entity_poly.pdbx_seq_one_letter_code
_entity_poly.pdbx_strand_id
1 'polypeptide(L)'
;MRSIANYDAEKYAANPSYAPVEPGIYLWHDEEDTYVTSLSFEQEPELGEGDNAAWISQYPLEDLLDRFLVWVSDFYPALNTADSRTCYQEFAAPDLADIQALREIIGRHVYLKNNGAAVDLVIE
;
A
#
# COMPACT_ATOMS: atom_id res chain seq x y z
N MET A 1 -7.93 7.53 -0.25
CA MET A 1 -7.29 6.50 -1.07
C MET A 1 -8.39 5.62 -1.60
N ARG A 2 -8.58 5.65 -2.91
CA ARG A 2 -9.64 4.90 -3.59
C ARG A 2 -9.08 4.03 -4.71
N SER A 3 -9.97 3.24 -5.32
CA SER A 3 -9.62 2.37 -6.45
C SER A 3 -8.45 1.45 -6.10
N ILE A 4 -8.38 0.99 -4.85
CA ILE A 4 -7.26 0.19 -4.36
C ILE A 4 -7.30 -1.16 -5.07
N ALA A 5 -6.20 -1.50 -5.73
CA ALA A 5 -6.10 -2.70 -6.54
C ALA A 5 -4.75 -3.38 -6.33
N ASN A 6 -4.69 -4.68 -6.64
CA ASN A 6 -3.43 -5.41 -6.71
C ASN A 6 -2.56 -4.83 -7.83
N TYR A 7 -1.28 -4.58 -7.54
CA TYR A 7 -0.27 -4.28 -8.55
C TYR A 7 0.68 -5.47 -8.69
N ASP A 8 0.69 -6.11 -9.86
CA ASP A 8 1.60 -7.21 -10.17
C ASP A 8 2.93 -6.65 -10.68
N ALA A 9 3.86 -6.37 -9.77
CA ALA A 9 5.12 -5.75 -10.09
C ALA A 9 6.04 -6.71 -10.86
N GLU A 10 6.63 -6.26 -11.97
CA GLU A 10 7.52 -7.08 -12.82
C GLU A 10 8.66 -7.73 -12.03
N LYS A 11 9.14 -7.08 -10.96
CA LYS A 11 10.21 -7.58 -10.09
C LYS A 11 9.87 -8.92 -9.44
N TYR A 12 8.60 -9.22 -9.19
CA TYR A 12 8.18 -10.49 -8.61
C TYR A 12 8.41 -11.68 -9.54
N ALA A 13 8.29 -11.48 -10.85
CA ALA A 13 8.59 -12.49 -11.84
C ALA A 13 10.08 -12.50 -12.25
N ALA A 14 10.72 -11.33 -12.25
CA ALA A 14 12.08 -11.15 -12.74
C ALA A 14 13.17 -11.50 -11.71
N ASN A 15 12.88 -11.38 -10.41
CA ASN A 15 13.84 -11.58 -9.34
C ASN A 15 13.54 -12.86 -8.54
N PRO A 16 14.44 -13.87 -8.55
CA PRO A 16 14.23 -15.14 -7.87
C PRO A 16 14.20 -15.04 -6.33
N SER A 17 14.60 -13.91 -5.74
CA SER A 17 14.48 -13.68 -4.29
C SER A 17 13.03 -13.53 -3.82
N TYR A 18 12.07 -13.33 -4.73
CA TYR A 18 10.64 -13.31 -4.41
C TYR A 18 10.01 -14.67 -4.70
N ALA A 19 9.66 -15.42 -3.66
CA ALA A 19 8.94 -16.67 -3.75
C ALA A 19 7.42 -16.42 -3.65
N PRO A 20 6.59 -16.89 -4.60
CA PRO A 20 5.14 -16.71 -4.49
C PRO A 20 4.57 -17.51 -3.32
N VAL A 21 3.70 -16.88 -2.52
CA VAL A 21 3.00 -17.50 -1.38
C VAL A 21 1.52 -17.67 -1.70
N GLU A 22 0.88 -16.57 -2.09
CA GLU A 22 -0.52 -16.49 -2.50
C GLU A 22 -0.66 -15.51 -3.67
N PRO A 23 -1.78 -15.48 -4.41
CA PRO A 23 -1.97 -14.50 -5.48
C PRO A 23 -1.75 -13.05 -5.00
N GLY A 24 -0.65 -12.44 -5.49
CA GLY A 24 -0.23 -11.09 -5.13
C GLY A 24 0.52 -10.95 -3.79
N ILE A 25 0.87 -12.05 -3.14
CA ILE A 25 1.71 -12.07 -1.92
C ILE A 25 2.96 -12.91 -2.20
N TYR A 26 4.12 -12.35 -1.87
CA TYR A 26 5.41 -12.98 -2.09
C TYR A 26 6.21 -12.98 -0.78
N LEU A 27 7.00 -14.02 -0.57
CA LEU A 27 8.03 -14.06 0.45
C LEU A 27 9.32 -13.55 -0.19
N TRP A 28 9.86 -12.47 0.34
CA TRP A 28 11.13 -11.91 -0.08
C TRP A 28 12.22 -12.36 0.90
N HIS A 29 13.22 -13.08 0.36
CA HIS A 29 14.39 -13.51 1.10
C HIS A 29 15.56 -12.57 0.79
N ASP A 30 15.86 -11.67 1.72
CA ASP A 30 17.09 -10.86 1.73
C ASP A 30 17.92 -11.16 2.99
N GLU A 31 17.81 -10.33 4.03
CA GLU A 31 18.45 -10.57 5.33
C GLU A 31 17.55 -11.40 6.28
N GLU A 32 16.24 -11.13 6.25
CA GLU A 32 15.21 -11.85 7.00
C GLU A 32 13.99 -12.09 6.10
N ASP A 33 13.26 -13.16 6.40
CA ASP A 33 12.04 -13.55 5.70
C ASP A 33 10.96 -12.47 5.89
N THR A 34 10.60 -11.80 4.80
CA THR A 34 9.61 -10.70 4.79
C THR A 34 8.52 -10.98 3.77
N TYR A 35 7.24 -10.92 4.18
CA TYR A 35 6.12 -11.01 3.27
C TYR A 35 5.85 -9.65 2.64
N VAL A 36 5.65 -9.63 1.32
CA VAL A 36 5.42 -8.41 0.56
C VAL A 36 4.19 -8.53 -0.34
N THR A 37 3.53 -7.40 -0.56
CA THR A 37 2.46 -7.22 -1.55
C THR A 37 2.58 -5.85 -2.17
N SER A 38 2.24 -5.71 -3.45
CA SER A 38 2.14 -4.39 -4.08
C SER A 38 0.70 -4.02 -4.39
N LEU A 39 0.35 -2.78 -4.07
CA LEU A 39 -0.96 -2.21 -4.34
C LEU A 39 -0.83 -0.92 -5.14
N SER A 40 -1.85 -0.63 -5.94
CA SER A 40 -2.06 0.66 -6.58
C SER A 40 -3.31 1.33 -6.04
N PHE A 41 -3.32 2.66 -5.96
CA PHE A 41 -4.46 3.44 -5.50
C PHE A 41 -4.43 4.87 -6.07
N GLU A 42 -5.54 5.60 -5.95
CA GLU A 42 -5.59 7.04 -6.22
C GLU A 42 -5.73 7.81 -4.91
N GLN A 43 -5.07 8.97 -4.86
CA GLN A 43 -5.23 9.93 -3.77
C GLN A 43 -6.44 10.85 -4.00
N GLU A 44 -7.03 11.33 -2.92
CA GLU A 44 -8.21 12.19 -2.90
C GLU A 44 -7.91 13.53 -2.17
N PRO A 45 -7.45 14.57 -2.89
CA PRO A 45 -7.14 15.87 -2.31
C PRO A 45 -8.29 16.49 -1.50
N GLU A 46 -9.53 16.22 -1.88
CA GLU A 46 -10.74 16.65 -1.17
C GLU A 46 -10.86 16.07 0.25
N LEU A 47 -10.15 14.97 0.54
CA LEU A 47 -10.05 14.33 1.86
C LEU A 47 -8.71 14.65 2.56
N GLY A 48 -7.91 15.57 2.02
CA GLY A 48 -6.63 16.00 2.60
C GLY A 48 -5.42 15.17 2.16
N GLU A 49 -5.55 14.40 1.09
CA GLU A 49 -4.47 13.58 0.52
C GLU A 49 -3.66 14.36 -0.55
N GLY A 50 -2.69 13.70 -1.19
CA GLY A 50 -1.86 14.30 -2.23
C GLY A 50 -2.59 14.45 -3.57
N ASP A 51 -2.10 15.35 -4.42
CA ASP A 51 -2.71 15.67 -5.72
C ASP A 51 -2.14 14.87 -6.90
N ASN A 52 -0.99 14.23 -6.71
CA ASN A 52 -0.31 13.40 -7.71
C ASN A 52 0.54 12.31 -7.06
N ALA A 53 1.00 11.34 -7.86
CA ALA A 53 1.71 10.18 -7.36
C ALA A 53 3.16 10.45 -6.91
N ALA A 54 3.80 11.54 -7.35
CA ALA A 54 5.15 11.89 -6.88
C ALA A 54 5.17 12.31 -5.40
N TRP A 55 4.03 12.69 -4.84
CA TRP A 55 3.88 13.11 -3.45
C TRP A 55 2.72 12.35 -2.81
N ILE A 56 2.95 11.07 -2.50
CA ILE A 56 2.01 10.27 -1.72
C ILE A 56 1.92 10.85 -0.31
N SER A 57 0.71 11.23 0.09
CA SER A 57 0.38 11.81 1.37
C SER A 57 0.52 10.79 2.49
N GLN A 58 1.01 11.25 3.64
CA GLN A 58 1.00 10.50 4.90
C GLN A 58 -0.43 10.26 5.41
N TYR A 59 -1.41 11.05 4.97
CA TYR A 59 -2.83 10.88 5.29
C TYR A 59 -3.53 10.27 4.07
N PRO A 60 -4.19 9.09 4.18
CA PRO A 60 -4.36 8.20 5.35
C PRO A 60 -3.25 7.14 5.52
N LEU A 61 -2.15 7.23 4.76
CA LEU A 61 -1.16 6.16 4.65
C LEU A 61 -0.59 5.71 6.00
N GLU A 62 -0.11 6.61 6.85
CA GLU A 62 0.53 6.27 8.13
C GLU A 62 -0.42 5.52 9.08
N ASP A 63 -1.66 6.01 9.24
CA ASP A 63 -2.68 5.32 10.03
C ASP A 63 -2.98 3.91 9.49
N LEU A 64 -2.93 3.72 8.17
CA LEU A 64 -3.09 2.43 7.54
C LEU A 64 -1.88 1.51 7.80
N LEU A 65 -0.65 2.03 7.72
CA LEU A 65 0.56 1.28 8.06
C LEU A 65 0.49 0.78 9.51
N ASP A 66 0.15 1.66 10.46
CA ASP A 66 -0.02 1.33 11.88
C ASP A 66 -1.16 0.34 12.11
N ARG A 67 -2.29 0.49 11.40
CA ARG A 67 -3.49 -0.36 11.58
C ARG A 67 -3.23 -1.82 11.24
N PHE A 68 -2.38 -2.07 10.24
CA PHE A 68 -2.07 -3.40 9.72
C PHE A 68 -0.65 -3.87 10.07
N LEU A 69 0.12 -3.10 10.84
CA LEU A 69 1.48 -3.45 11.26
C LEU A 69 2.44 -3.69 10.07
N VAL A 70 2.27 -2.92 8.99
CA VAL A 70 3.09 -3.02 7.77
C VAL A 70 3.94 -1.76 7.58
N TRP A 71 4.98 -1.83 6.75
CA TRP A 71 5.71 -0.66 6.27
C TRP A 71 5.81 -0.66 4.74
N VAL A 72 6.19 0.48 4.17
CA VAL A 72 6.48 0.59 2.72
C VAL A 72 7.89 0.11 2.46
N SER A 73 8.06 -0.95 1.67
CA SER A 73 9.38 -1.47 1.26
C SER A 73 9.85 -0.94 -0.10
N ASP A 74 8.93 -0.50 -0.96
CA ASP A 74 9.26 0.09 -2.26
C ASP A 74 8.23 1.17 -2.64
N PHE A 75 8.75 2.35 -3.00
CA PHE A 75 7.96 3.51 -3.40
C PHE A 75 7.80 3.63 -4.91
N TYR A 76 8.32 2.71 -5.73
CA TYR A 76 8.19 2.70 -7.18
C TYR A 76 8.37 4.09 -7.85
N PRO A 77 9.48 4.82 -7.60
CA PRO A 77 9.63 6.23 -7.99
C PRO A 77 9.57 6.48 -9.51
N ALA A 78 9.83 5.45 -10.32
CA ALA A 78 9.70 5.54 -11.78
C ALA A 78 8.23 5.57 -12.26
N LEU A 79 7.30 5.03 -11.46
CA LEU A 79 5.86 5.02 -11.75
C LEU A 79 5.15 6.18 -11.06
N ASN A 80 5.62 6.51 -9.85
CA ASN A 80 5.09 7.58 -9.01
C ASN A 80 5.64 8.95 -9.42
N THR A 81 5.07 9.52 -10.49
CA THR A 81 5.50 10.80 -11.07
C THR A 81 4.44 11.90 -10.87
N ALA A 82 4.83 13.16 -11.09
CA ALA A 82 3.94 14.30 -10.96
C ALA A 82 2.80 14.32 -12.00
N ASP A 83 2.98 13.60 -13.12
CA ASP A 83 1.99 13.48 -14.19
C ASP A 83 1.02 12.30 -13.98
N SER A 84 1.23 11.47 -12.94
CA SER A 84 0.39 10.33 -12.61
C SER A 84 -0.55 10.64 -11.45
N ARG A 85 -1.78 10.12 -11.55
CA ARG A 85 -2.74 10.08 -10.44
C ARG A 85 -2.74 8.74 -9.71
N THR A 86 -2.24 7.69 -10.35
CA THR A 86 -2.16 6.35 -9.77
C THR A 86 -0.84 6.22 -9.02
N CYS A 87 -0.95 5.94 -7.73
CA CYS A 87 0.15 5.68 -6.82
C CYS A 87 0.39 4.17 -6.76
N TYR A 88 1.64 3.78 -6.60
CA TYR A 88 2.07 2.39 -6.44
C TYR A 88 2.95 2.28 -5.20
N GLN A 89 2.68 1.32 -4.33
CA GLN A 89 3.55 1.03 -3.17
C GLN A 89 3.62 -0.47 -2.93
N GLU A 90 4.81 -0.92 -2.53
CA GLU A 90 5.01 -2.24 -1.94
C GLU A 90 4.95 -2.13 -0.43
N PHE A 91 4.13 -2.99 0.17
CA PHE A 91 3.98 -3.11 1.61
C PHE A 91 4.62 -4.40 2.07
N ALA A 92 5.23 -4.35 3.24
CA ALA A 92 5.99 -5.43 3.83
C ALA A 92 5.62 -5.64 5.31
N ALA A 93 5.66 -6.90 5.76
CA ALA A 93 5.53 -7.29 7.16
C ALA A 93 6.25 -8.64 7.42
N PRO A 94 6.71 -8.90 8.66
CA PRO A 94 7.28 -10.19 9.03
C PRO A 94 6.21 -11.28 9.13
N ASP A 95 4.95 -10.93 9.38
CA ASP A 95 3.83 -11.86 9.49
C ASP A 95 2.97 -11.84 8.21
N LEU A 96 2.69 -13.03 7.68
CA LEU A 96 1.80 -13.20 6.53
C LEU A 96 0.38 -12.71 6.84
N ALA A 97 -0.08 -12.89 8.09
CA ALA A 97 -1.43 -12.51 8.49
C ALA A 97 -1.66 -10.98 8.36
N ASP A 98 -0.63 -10.18 8.61
CA ASP A 98 -0.67 -8.72 8.49
C ASP A 98 -0.81 -8.29 7.01
N ILE A 99 -0.06 -8.93 6.10
CA ILE A 99 -0.21 -8.71 4.65
C ILE A 99 -1.58 -9.17 4.14
N GLN A 100 -2.08 -10.30 4.63
CA GLN A 100 -3.41 -10.79 4.27
C GLN A 100 -4.51 -9.82 4.73
N ALA A 101 -4.42 -9.33 5.98
CA ALA A 101 -5.35 -8.34 6.52
C ALA A 101 -5.30 -7.03 5.74
N LEU A 102 -4.11 -6.53 5.40
CA LEU A 102 -3.95 -5.35 4.54
C LEU A 102 -4.68 -5.55 3.20
N ARG A 103 -4.52 -6.72 2.56
CA ARG A 103 -5.13 -6.99 1.25
C ARG A 103 -6.65 -7.04 1.27
N GLU A 104 -7.30 -7.14 2.43
CA GLU A 104 -8.77 -7.03 2.54
C GLU A 104 -9.30 -5.64 2.15
N ILE A 105 -8.44 -4.61 2.06
CA ILE A 105 -8.81 -3.26 1.59
C ILE A 105 -8.91 -3.16 0.07
N ILE A 106 -8.50 -4.18 -0.69
CA ILE A 106 -8.62 -4.15 -2.16
C ILE A 106 -10.10 -3.97 -2.53
N GLY A 107 -10.37 -3.00 -3.41
CA GLY A 107 -11.72 -2.61 -3.81
C GLY A 107 -12.47 -1.74 -2.81
N ARG A 108 -11.88 -1.42 -1.65
CA ARG A 108 -12.45 -0.53 -0.63
C ARG A 108 -11.96 0.90 -0.77
N HIS A 109 -12.66 1.81 -0.10
CA HIS A 109 -12.28 3.20 0.09
C HIS A 109 -11.65 3.37 1.47
N VAL A 110 -10.45 3.96 1.52
CA VAL A 110 -9.71 4.21 2.76
C VAL A 110 -9.44 5.69 2.92
N TYR A 111 -9.88 6.29 4.02
CA TYR A 111 -9.70 7.73 4.27
C TYR A 111 -9.77 8.07 5.75
N LEU A 112 -9.28 9.25 6.12
CA LEU A 112 -9.43 9.76 7.48
C LEU A 112 -10.71 10.57 7.63
N LYS A 113 -11.42 10.34 8.74
CA LYS A 113 -12.63 11.07 9.09
C LYS A 113 -12.45 11.78 10.42
N ASN A 114 -12.58 13.11 10.41
CA ASN A 114 -12.60 13.90 11.63
C ASN A 114 -14.01 13.90 12.24
N ASN A 115 -14.14 13.32 13.43
CA ASN A 115 -15.40 13.25 14.19
C ASN A 115 -15.47 14.30 15.31
N GLY A 116 -14.63 15.34 15.25
CA GLY A 116 -14.54 16.46 16.19
C GLY A 116 -13.66 16.20 17.42
N ALA A 117 -13.70 14.98 17.97
CA ALA A 117 -12.88 14.58 19.11
C ALA A 117 -11.60 13.80 18.72
N ALA A 118 -11.64 13.13 17.57
CA ALA A 118 -10.56 12.31 17.04
C ALA A 118 -10.62 12.28 15.51
N VAL A 119 -9.52 11.83 14.91
CA VAL A 119 -9.44 11.47 13.50
C VAL A 119 -9.39 9.95 13.44
N ASP A 120 -10.35 9.35 12.74
CA ASP A 120 -10.49 7.91 12.63
C ASP A 120 -10.15 7.46 11.21
N LEU A 121 -9.39 6.36 11.08
CA LEU A 121 -9.22 5.66 9.80
C LEU A 121 -10.50 4.90 9.45
N VAL A 122 -11.09 5.22 8.32
CA VAL A 122 -12.28 4.56 7.77
C VAL A 122 -11.88 3.67 6.60
N ILE A 123 -12.46 2.46 6.56
CA ILE A 123 -12.28 1.46 5.50
C ILE A 123 -13.68 0.93 5.13
N GLU A 124 -14.21 1.29 3.96
CA GLU A 124 -15.58 0.92 3.51
C GLU A 124 -15.65 0.34 2.11
#